data_AF-A0A174RIA9-F1
#
_entry.id   AF-A0A174RIA9-F1
#
_cell.length_a   1.000
_cell.length_b   1.000
_cell.length_c   1.000
_cell.angle_alpha   90.00
_cell.angle_beta   90.00
_cell.angle_gamma   90.00
#
_symmetry.space_group_name_H-M   'P 1'
#
loop_
_entity.id
_entity.type
_entity.pdbx_description
1 polymer ?
#
loop_
_entity_poly.entity_id
_entity_poly.type
_entity_poly.pdbx_seq_one_letter_code
_entity_poly.pdbx_strand_id
1 'polypeptide(L)'
;MSDIRAVIQEKLPLTVSEMIDVAKQFGARVTDVVLIETELRTGLSREEILTGIMNEYAHNLKAVEIGVKDGESILLGTVASQLAAQEGPKCFSDPFLDDALLYTLGAQVGNHCIGLRPCAGTGDSCPYSGFIKAMMTHGYDEKTIAETAALMIKIGSIFRVGKVTTGCNMEGYGAGSACIAAATVSIGGGTPEQMEKAMVLALSPTIGVPCTPRVLVPALCTTHVGGAILMGMYAGRLCMKVDMTVNVPFDVMLAMAAEVHIESGHSLVPIVVEYMEPFFKRKPAVESLVSQQVKDAEAKKIEETLAKAKAKAKKLAQGTENILHTLGDAVVGGSSQAVGSPTNAARICHELVKGKIKKVRVELYPELFARRSINIPGVLMGAVFGASTSDYEMYNKSVQMVKDAGIEVEIVEGTEHAIQKITITTDQGSYMVDTLNRGGGRLVLRGADPSLPEAQAAAKRLGIVLVDA
;
A
#
# COMPACT_ATOMS: atom_id res chain seq x y z
N MET A 1 16.36 -25.14 -28.95
CA MET A 1 15.77 -24.43 -27.78
C MET A 1 16.80 -24.50 -26.67
N SER A 2 17.11 -23.37 -26.02
CA SER A 2 18.06 -23.37 -24.90
C SER A 2 17.54 -24.24 -23.76
N ASP A 3 18.43 -24.86 -23.00
CA ASP A 3 18.06 -25.59 -21.78
C ASP A 3 17.67 -24.59 -20.68
N ILE A 4 16.55 -24.82 -19.99
CA ILE A 4 16.10 -23.98 -18.88
C ILE A 4 17.18 -23.85 -17.79
N ARG A 5 17.94 -24.93 -17.53
CA ARG A 5 19.02 -24.89 -16.53
C ARG A 5 20.15 -23.97 -16.98
N ALA A 6 20.50 -23.95 -18.26
CA ALA A 6 21.52 -23.06 -18.81
C ALA A 6 21.10 -21.58 -18.69
N VAL A 7 19.84 -21.27 -19.01
CA VAL A 7 19.31 -19.90 -18.86
C VAL A 7 19.30 -19.45 -17.40
N ILE A 8 18.91 -20.33 -16.48
CA ILE A 8 18.95 -20.03 -15.04
C ILE A 8 20.39 -19.81 -14.58
N GLN A 9 21.32 -20.69 -14.98
CA GLN A 9 22.74 -20.63 -14.60
C GLN A 9 23.40 -19.29 -14.99
N GLU A 10 23.07 -18.75 -16.16
CA GLU A 10 23.60 -17.46 -16.65
C GLU A 10 23.11 -16.26 -15.83
N LYS A 11 21.95 -16.37 -15.18
CA LYS A 11 21.29 -15.29 -14.44
C LYS A 11 21.35 -15.45 -12.93
N LEU A 12 22.11 -16.42 -12.40
CA LEU A 12 22.18 -16.63 -10.96
C LEU A 12 22.84 -15.44 -10.24
N PRO A 13 22.29 -14.99 -9.09
CA PRO A 13 21.00 -15.35 -8.50
C PRO A 13 19.83 -14.62 -9.19
N LEU A 14 18.69 -15.32 -9.36
CA LEU A 14 17.52 -14.73 -10.02
C LEU A 14 16.82 -13.70 -9.14
N THR A 15 16.41 -12.59 -9.75
CA THR A 15 15.36 -11.70 -9.24
C THR A 15 13.97 -12.34 -9.33
N VAL A 16 12.95 -11.68 -8.76
CA VAL A 16 11.57 -12.18 -8.86
C VAL A 16 11.06 -12.08 -10.30
N SER A 17 11.30 -10.96 -10.97
CA SER A 17 10.84 -10.78 -12.35
C SER A 17 11.56 -11.76 -13.30
N GLU A 18 12.85 -12.04 -13.08
CA GLU A 18 13.57 -13.04 -13.87
C GLU A 18 13.06 -14.47 -13.67
N MET A 19 12.73 -14.89 -12.44
CA MET A 19 12.14 -16.24 -12.24
C MET A 19 10.77 -16.36 -12.91
N ILE A 20 9.99 -15.27 -12.95
CA ILE A 20 8.71 -15.21 -13.66
C ILE A 20 8.95 -15.31 -15.17
N ASP A 21 9.86 -14.52 -15.73
CA ASP A 21 10.13 -14.51 -17.17
C ASP A 21 10.71 -15.83 -17.67
N VAL A 22 11.57 -16.48 -16.89
CA VAL A 22 12.05 -17.84 -17.22
C VAL A 22 10.88 -18.82 -17.21
N ALA A 23 10.00 -18.79 -16.20
CA ALA A 23 8.83 -19.67 -16.16
C ALA A 23 7.93 -19.48 -17.39
N LYS A 24 7.73 -18.23 -17.83
CA LYS A 24 6.95 -17.88 -19.05
C LYS A 24 7.62 -18.39 -20.31
N GLN A 25 8.92 -18.14 -20.47
CA GLN A 25 9.70 -18.54 -21.63
C GLN A 25 9.64 -20.05 -21.88
N PHE A 26 9.61 -20.84 -20.81
CA PHE A 26 9.66 -22.30 -20.88
C PHE A 26 8.32 -23.01 -20.61
N GLY A 27 7.24 -22.27 -20.37
CA GLY A 27 5.95 -22.86 -19.99
C GLY A 27 6.02 -23.69 -18.70
N ALA A 28 6.91 -23.32 -17.78
CA ALA A 28 7.17 -24.04 -16.52
C ALA A 28 6.42 -23.37 -15.35
N ARG A 29 6.29 -24.07 -14.22
CA ARG A 29 5.83 -23.44 -12.98
C ARG A 29 6.95 -22.57 -12.42
N VAL A 30 6.61 -21.42 -11.86
CA VAL A 30 7.58 -20.54 -11.17
C VAL A 30 8.32 -21.30 -10.07
N THR A 31 7.61 -22.16 -9.34
CA THR A 31 8.19 -23.01 -8.29
C THR A 31 9.25 -23.98 -8.81
N ASP A 32 9.11 -24.48 -10.05
CA ASP A 32 10.15 -25.34 -10.65
C ASP A 32 11.42 -24.54 -10.96
N VAL A 33 11.29 -23.28 -11.40
CA VAL A 33 12.42 -22.37 -11.62
C VAL A 33 13.16 -22.10 -10.32
N VAL A 34 12.44 -21.82 -9.22
CA VAL A 34 13.01 -21.61 -7.88
C VAL A 34 13.79 -22.82 -7.39
N LEU A 35 13.24 -24.02 -7.61
CA LEU A 35 13.90 -25.26 -7.20
C LEU A 35 15.13 -25.56 -8.06
N ILE A 36 15.07 -25.34 -9.37
CA ILE A 36 16.24 -25.49 -10.26
C ILE A 36 17.35 -24.49 -9.88
N GLU A 37 17.02 -23.23 -9.60
CA GLU A 37 18.00 -22.27 -9.07
C GLU A 37 18.69 -22.84 -7.82
N THR A 38 17.91 -23.41 -6.90
CA THR A 38 18.42 -23.94 -5.63
C THR A 38 19.31 -25.17 -5.87
N GLU A 39 18.92 -26.07 -6.76
CA GLU A 39 19.75 -27.22 -7.20
C GLU A 39 21.09 -26.74 -7.77
N LEU A 40 21.07 -25.74 -8.66
CA LEU A 40 22.30 -25.21 -9.28
C LEU A 40 23.21 -24.51 -8.26
N ARG A 41 22.65 -23.83 -7.26
CA ARG A 41 23.41 -23.11 -6.24
C ARG A 41 23.99 -24.01 -5.15
N THR A 42 23.35 -25.13 -4.86
CA THR A 42 23.71 -25.99 -3.71
C THR A 42 24.27 -27.34 -4.12
N GLY A 43 23.99 -27.80 -5.34
CA GLY A 43 24.28 -29.17 -5.79
C GLY A 43 23.40 -30.25 -5.19
N LEU A 44 22.43 -29.89 -4.33
CA LEU A 44 21.50 -30.83 -3.69
C LEU A 44 20.41 -31.28 -4.68
N SER A 45 19.90 -32.49 -4.46
CA SER A 45 18.74 -32.99 -5.18
C SER A 45 17.46 -32.27 -4.75
N ARG A 46 16.44 -32.34 -5.60
CA ARG A 46 15.12 -31.75 -5.32
C ARG A 46 14.50 -32.25 -4.01
N GLU A 47 14.62 -33.54 -3.71
CA GLU A 47 14.09 -34.12 -2.48
C GLU A 47 14.82 -33.59 -1.24
N GLU A 48 16.14 -33.54 -1.27
CA GLU A 48 16.95 -32.96 -0.18
C GLU A 48 16.62 -31.49 0.05
N ILE A 49 16.39 -30.72 -1.02
CA ILE A 49 15.98 -29.31 -0.95
C ILE A 49 14.60 -29.20 -0.26
N LEU A 50 13.60 -29.97 -0.70
CA LEU A 50 12.26 -29.91 -0.11
C LEU A 50 12.25 -30.32 1.36
N THR A 51 13.00 -31.37 1.73
CA THR A 51 13.20 -31.76 3.13
C THR A 51 13.90 -30.66 3.93
N GLY A 52 14.97 -30.08 3.40
CA GLY A 52 15.69 -28.97 4.03
C GLY A 52 14.81 -27.75 4.28
N ILE A 53 13.94 -27.42 3.33
CA ILE A 53 12.98 -26.31 3.44
C ILE A 53 11.99 -26.55 4.58
N MET A 54 11.43 -27.75 4.70
CA MET A 54 10.51 -28.05 5.79
C MET A 54 11.22 -28.06 7.16
N ASN A 55 12.49 -28.45 7.21
CA ASN A 55 13.33 -28.32 8.41
C ASN A 55 13.53 -26.84 8.82
N GLU A 56 13.64 -25.92 7.87
CA GLU A 56 13.66 -24.47 8.15
C GLU A 56 12.34 -23.98 8.79
N TYR A 57 11.20 -24.54 8.39
CA TYR A 57 9.89 -24.21 8.97
C TYR A 57 9.62 -24.84 10.33
N ALA A 58 10.32 -25.90 10.72
CA ALA A 58 10.02 -26.70 11.91
C ALA A 58 9.88 -25.86 13.20
N HIS A 59 10.79 -24.89 13.41
CA HIS A 59 10.71 -23.99 14.57
C HIS A 59 9.44 -23.13 14.57
N ASN A 60 9.09 -22.54 13.42
CA ASN A 60 7.95 -21.64 13.35
C ASN A 60 6.62 -22.42 13.35
N LEU A 61 6.57 -23.63 12.80
CA LEU A 61 5.42 -24.52 12.98
C LEU A 61 5.26 -24.91 14.46
N LYS A 62 6.37 -25.10 15.18
CA LYS A 62 6.31 -25.30 16.64
C LYS A 62 5.77 -24.08 17.38
N ALA A 63 6.16 -22.88 16.94
CA ALA A 63 5.60 -21.63 17.46
C ALA A 63 4.08 -21.57 17.24
N VAL A 64 3.58 -21.95 16.05
CA VAL A 64 2.14 -22.01 15.78
C VAL A 64 1.43 -22.91 16.80
N GLU A 65 1.93 -24.13 17.03
CA GLU A 65 1.32 -25.07 17.99
C GLU A 65 1.20 -24.47 19.39
N ILE A 66 2.27 -23.84 19.87
CA ILE A 66 2.31 -23.24 21.20
C ILE A 66 1.35 -22.06 21.28
N GLY A 67 1.39 -21.15 20.31
CA GLY A 67 0.53 -19.96 20.33
C GLY A 67 -0.96 -20.29 20.25
N VAL A 68 -1.35 -21.30 19.46
CA VAL A 68 -2.75 -21.73 19.34
C VAL A 68 -3.24 -22.45 20.60
N LYS A 69 -2.40 -23.25 21.24
CA LYS A 69 -2.80 -24.06 22.40
C LYS A 69 -3.00 -23.21 23.65
N ASP A 70 -1.94 -22.62 24.17
CA ASP A 70 -1.90 -21.97 25.48
C ASP A 70 -0.82 -20.88 25.58
N GLY A 71 -0.24 -20.46 24.46
CA GLY A 71 0.78 -19.42 24.42
C GLY A 71 0.25 -18.06 24.90
N GLU A 72 1.10 -17.36 25.65
CA GLU A 72 0.85 -15.99 26.11
C GLU A 72 1.97 -15.07 25.63
N SER A 73 1.62 -14.16 24.75
CA SER A 73 2.54 -13.15 24.25
C SER A 73 2.45 -11.90 25.12
N ILE A 74 3.60 -11.29 25.44
CA ILE A 74 3.60 -9.97 26.08
C ILE A 74 2.79 -8.92 25.31
N LEU A 75 2.87 -8.87 23.97
CA LEU A 75 2.20 -7.84 23.17
C LEU A 75 0.75 -8.19 22.79
N LEU A 76 0.51 -9.44 22.36
CA LEU A 76 -0.78 -9.93 21.85
C LEU A 76 -1.63 -10.70 22.88
N GLY A 77 -1.14 -10.93 24.10
CA GLY A 77 -1.82 -11.76 25.09
C GLY A 77 -2.05 -13.19 24.58
N THR A 78 -3.25 -13.72 24.84
CA THR A 78 -3.71 -15.07 24.47
C THR A 78 -4.68 -15.05 23.28
N VAL A 79 -4.59 -14.04 22.39
CA VAL A 79 -5.53 -13.84 21.28
C VAL A 79 -5.71 -15.08 20.39
N ALA A 80 -4.64 -15.84 20.14
CA ALA A 80 -4.67 -17.02 19.29
C ALA A 80 -5.46 -18.17 19.93
N SER A 81 -5.25 -18.48 21.21
CA SER A 81 -6.01 -19.54 21.91
C SER A 81 -7.46 -19.13 22.16
N GLN A 82 -7.73 -17.85 22.43
CA GLN A 82 -9.10 -17.33 22.51
C GLN A 82 -9.86 -17.48 21.18
N LEU A 83 -9.20 -17.23 20.05
CA LEU A 83 -9.79 -17.42 18.73
C LEU A 83 -9.95 -18.90 18.39
N ALA A 84 -8.96 -19.73 18.72
CA ALA A 84 -9.01 -21.18 18.54
C ALA A 84 -10.19 -21.82 19.27
N ALA A 85 -10.51 -21.34 20.48
CA ALA A 85 -11.60 -21.84 21.31
C ALA A 85 -13.02 -21.48 20.82
N GLN A 86 -13.17 -20.53 19.88
CA GLN A 86 -14.49 -20.19 19.32
C GLN A 86 -15.07 -21.37 18.52
N GLU A 87 -16.36 -21.66 18.65
CA GLU A 87 -17.02 -22.66 17.81
C GLU A 87 -17.48 -22.04 16.48
N GLY A 88 -17.49 -22.85 15.41
CA GLY A 88 -17.94 -22.41 14.09
C GLY A 88 -16.94 -21.50 13.35
N PRO A 89 -17.42 -20.72 12.36
CA PRO A 89 -16.59 -19.77 11.62
C PRO A 89 -15.92 -18.76 12.55
N LYS A 90 -14.68 -18.35 12.22
CA LYS A 90 -13.89 -17.47 13.08
C LYS A 90 -14.18 -16.00 12.74
N CYS A 91 -13.31 -15.35 11.99
CA CYS A 91 -13.50 -13.97 11.57
C CYS A 91 -14.27 -13.88 10.25
N PHE A 92 -14.13 -14.91 9.42
CA PHE A 92 -14.75 -15.04 8.11
C PHE A 92 -15.59 -16.32 8.07
N SER A 93 -16.03 -16.73 6.89
CA SER A 93 -16.73 -18.01 6.69
C SER A 93 -16.06 -18.88 5.62
N ASP A 94 -14.81 -18.55 5.29
CA ASP A 94 -13.92 -19.35 4.46
C ASP A 94 -12.98 -20.10 5.42
N PRO A 95 -13.12 -21.43 5.58
CA PRO A 95 -12.35 -22.20 6.55
C PRO A 95 -10.83 -22.08 6.37
N PHE A 96 -10.35 -22.06 5.13
CA PHE A 96 -8.91 -21.95 4.85
C PHE A 96 -8.37 -20.57 5.23
N LEU A 97 -9.12 -19.51 4.92
CA LEU A 97 -8.76 -18.15 5.31
C LEU A 97 -8.74 -18.00 6.84
N ASP A 98 -9.77 -18.51 7.52
CA ASP A 98 -9.86 -18.45 8.98
C ASP A 98 -8.70 -19.19 9.65
N ASP A 99 -8.37 -20.39 9.19
CA ASP A 99 -7.25 -21.16 9.72
C ASP A 99 -5.90 -20.51 9.40
N ALA A 100 -5.71 -19.96 8.20
CA ALA A 100 -4.49 -19.22 7.87
C ALA A 100 -4.29 -17.99 8.77
N LEU A 101 -5.36 -17.26 9.08
CA LEU A 101 -5.34 -16.13 10.01
C LEU A 101 -5.07 -16.58 11.45
N LEU A 102 -5.77 -17.60 11.93
CA LEU A 102 -5.59 -18.17 13.26
C LEU A 102 -4.15 -18.64 13.46
N TYR A 103 -3.61 -19.42 12.52
CA TYR A 103 -2.25 -19.94 12.61
C TYR A 103 -1.20 -18.85 12.45
N THR A 104 -1.49 -17.76 11.73
CA THR A 104 -0.62 -16.58 11.69
C THR A 104 -0.54 -15.90 13.06
N LEU A 105 -1.67 -15.73 13.74
CA LEU A 105 -1.69 -15.22 15.13
C LEU A 105 -0.99 -16.18 16.08
N GLY A 106 -1.21 -17.49 15.91
CA GLY A 106 -0.53 -18.55 16.64
C GLY A 106 0.99 -18.46 16.50
N ALA A 107 1.50 -18.32 15.28
CA ALA A 107 2.93 -18.14 15.03
C ALA A 107 3.49 -16.92 15.77
N GLN A 108 2.79 -15.77 15.73
CA GLN A 108 3.25 -14.56 16.40
C GLN A 108 3.29 -14.73 17.92
N VAL A 109 2.22 -15.27 18.51
CA VAL A 109 2.13 -15.51 19.95
C VAL A 109 3.22 -16.49 20.37
N GLY A 110 3.33 -17.63 19.69
CA GLY A 110 4.33 -18.65 20.00
C GLY A 110 5.77 -18.17 19.84
N ASN A 111 6.07 -17.35 18.83
CA ASN A 111 7.40 -16.76 18.66
C ASN A 111 7.80 -15.86 19.84
N HIS A 112 6.84 -15.20 20.50
CA HIS A 112 7.11 -14.48 21.74
C HIS A 112 7.35 -15.40 22.95
N CYS A 113 6.92 -16.67 22.87
CA CYS A 113 7.11 -17.67 23.93
C CYS A 113 8.43 -18.45 23.78
N ILE A 114 8.75 -18.93 22.56
CA ILE A 114 9.90 -19.82 22.32
C ILE A 114 11.07 -19.16 21.58
N GLY A 115 10.97 -17.84 21.35
CA GLY A 115 11.93 -17.10 20.57
C GLY A 115 11.57 -17.07 19.09
N LEU A 116 11.78 -15.91 18.49
CA LEU A 116 11.55 -15.67 17.08
C LEU A 116 12.68 -16.28 16.25
N ARG A 117 12.33 -17.14 15.28
CA ARG A 117 13.22 -17.52 14.17
C ARG A 117 12.72 -16.84 12.90
N PRO A 118 13.31 -15.71 12.47
CA PRO A 118 12.86 -15.01 11.27
C PRO A 118 12.92 -15.92 10.04
N CYS A 119 11.78 -16.39 9.49
CA CYS A 119 11.83 -17.14 8.22
C CYS A 119 12.31 -16.19 7.15
N ALA A 120 13.29 -16.65 6.38
CA ALA A 120 13.92 -15.85 5.36
C ALA A 120 14.40 -14.48 5.85
N GLY A 121 14.67 -14.29 7.16
CA GLY A 121 15.22 -13.09 7.80
C GLY A 121 14.34 -11.83 7.88
N THR A 122 13.08 -11.91 7.47
CA THR A 122 12.08 -10.87 7.77
C THR A 122 11.64 -11.01 9.23
N GLY A 123 11.61 -9.93 10.01
CA GLY A 123 11.41 -9.98 11.47
C GLY A 123 10.09 -10.61 11.94
N ASP A 124 9.09 -10.78 11.07
CA ASP A 124 7.84 -11.48 11.35
C ASP A 124 7.43 -12.36 10.16
N SER A 125 7.87 -13.62 10.15
CA SER A 125 7.49 -14.63 9.14
C SER A 125 6.21 -15.39 9.46
N CYS A 126 5.43 -14.88 10.41
CA CYS A 126 4.22 -15.48 10.92
C CYS A 126 3.17 -15.77 9.84
N PRO A 127 2.95 -14.89 8.82
CA PRO A 127 2.03 -15.20 7.74
C PRO A 127 2.42 -16.46 6.96
N TYR A 128 3.73 -16.69 6.77
CA TYR A 128 4.20 -17.86 6.01
C TYR A 128 3.88 -19.15 6.75
N SER A 129 4.17 -19.16 8.05
CA SER A 129 3.95 -20.34 8.89
C SER A 129 2.46 -20.59 9.11
N GLY A 130 1.66 -19.53 9.23
CA GLY A 130 0.21 -19.62 9.31
C GLY A 130 -0.40 -20.24 8.06
N PHE A 131 0.01 -19.77 6.88
CA PHE A 131 -0.47 -20.31 5.60
C PHE A 131 -0.04 -21.76 5.37
N ILE A 132 1.23 -22.10 5.62
CA ILE A 132 1.74 -23.47 5.52
C ILE A 132 1.01 -24.40 6.50
N LYS A 133 0.77 -23.96 7.74
CA LYS A 133 -0.01 -24.76 8.70
C LYS A 133 -1.45 -24.94 8.24
N ALA A 134 -2.09 -23.92 7.65
CA ALA A 134 -3.42 -24.05 7.08
C ALA A 134 -3.44 -25.08 5.95
N MET A 135 -2.46 -25.07 5.04
CA MET A 135 -2.34 -26.11 4.02
C MET A 135 -2.24 -27.52 4.61
N MET A 136 -1.45 -27.70 5.68
CA MET A 136 -1.38 -28.98 6.40
C MET A 136 -2.74 -29.40 6.98
N THR A 137 -3.44 -28.48 7.66
CA THR A 137 -4.75 -28.76 8.27
C THR A 137 -5.82 -29.10 7.21
N HIS A 138 -5.75 -28.45 6.06
CA HIS A 138 -6.70 -28.65 4.95
C HIS A 138 -6.31 -29.80 4.00
N GLY A 139 -5.33 -30.63 4.37
CA GLY A 139 -5.05 -31.89 3.69
C GLY A 139 -4.34 -31.76 2.33
N TYR A 140 -3.63 -30.67 2.08
CA TYR A 140 -2.72 -30.58 0.93
C TYR A 140 -1.60 -31.62 1.07
N ASP A 141 -1.12 -32.17 -0.04
CA ASP A 141 -0.04 -33.16 -0.01
C ASP A 141 1.31 -32.54 0.39
N GLU A 142 2.18 -33.35 1.00
CA GLU A 142 3.47 -32.90 1.56
C GLU A 142 4.38 -32.24 0.52
N LYS A 143 4.36 -32.73 -0.72
CA LYS A 143 5.16 -32.17 -1.81
C LYS A 143 4.66 -30.78 -2.17
N THR A 144 3.36 -30.59 -2.37
CA THR A 144 2.77 -29.28 -2.66
C THR A 144 3.02 -28.28 -1.53
N ILE A 145 2.95 -28.72 -0.27
CA ILE A 145 3.28 -27.89 0.89
C ILE A 145 4.74 -27.44 0.85
N ALA A 146 5.69 -28.38 0.65
CA ALA A 146 7.11 -28.07 0.61
C ALA A 146 7.49 -27.19 -0.60
N GLU A 147 6.88 -27.43 -1.77
CA GLU A 147 7.05 -26.60 -2.96
C GLU A 147 6.54 -25.17 -2.73
N THR A 148 5.39 -25.02 -2.07
CA THR A 148 4.84 -23.70 -1.72
C THR A 148 5.72 -22.99 -0.69
N ALA A 149 6.20 -23.70 0.32
CA ALA A 149 7.16 -23.20 1.30
C ALA A 149 8.46 -22.70 0.63
N ALA A 150 8.95 -23.42 -0.38
CA ALA A 150 10.13 -23.05 -1.16
C ALA A 150 9.96 -21.69 -1.86
N LEU A 151 8.83 -21.54 -2.57
CA LEU A 151 8.47 -20.31 -3.28
C LEU A 151 8.42 -19.11 -2.32
N MET A 152 7.75 -19.28 -1.18
CA MET A 152 7.62 -18.22 -0.17
C MET A 152 8.98 -17.86 0.45
N ILE A 153 9.82 -18.84 0.79
CA ILE A 153 11.17 -18.55 1.32
C ILE A 153 12.03 -17.80 0.30
N LYS A 154 12.02 -18.21 -0.98
CA LYS A 154 12.78 -17.53 -2.03
C LYS A 154 12.39 -16.05 -2.10
N ILE A 155 11.10 -15.75 -2.19
CA ILE A 155 10.59 -14.37 -2.28
C ILE A 155 10.92 -13.60 -0.98
N GLY A 156 10.59 -14.17 0.17
CA GLY A 156 10.85 -13.56 1.48
C GLY A 156 12.34 -13.27 1.73
N SER A 157 13.24 -14.07 1.18
CA SER A 157 14.69 -13.88 1.36
C SER A 157 15.19 -12.60 0.71
N ILE A 158 14.55 -12.16 -0.37
CA ILE A 158 14.89 -10.90 -1.06
C ILE A 158 14.43 -9.72 -0.20
N PHE A 159 13.23 -9.79 0.38
CA PHE A 159 12.75 -8.77 1.31
C PHE A 159 13.64 -8.61 2.54
N ARG A 160 14.19 -9.70 3.10
CA ARG A 160 15.18 -9.61 4.18
C ARG A 160 16.38 -8.77 3.80
N VAL A 161 16.92 -8.94 2.60
CA VAL A 161 18.09 -8.18 2.16
C VAL A 161 17.75 -6.69 2.03
N GLY A 162 16.57 -6.37 1.50
CA GLY A 162 16.10 -4.98 1.40
C GLY A 162 15.67 -4.35 2.72
N LYS A 163 15.42 -5.14 3.76
CA LYS A 163 15.04 -4.67 5.09
C LYS A 163 16.27 -4.15 5.86
N VAL A 164 16.58 -2.87 5.66
CA VAL A 164 17.73 -2.19 6.30
C VAL A 164 17.37 -1.27 7.46
N THR A 165 16.08 -1.05 7.75
CA THR A 165 15.60 -0.21 8.85
C THR A 165 14.30 -0.77 9.46
N THR A 166 13.50 0.07 10.12
CA THR A 166 12.23 -0.29 10.74
C THR A 166 11.04 0.01 9.80
N GLY A 167 10.29 -1.03 9.43
CA GLY A 167 9.17 -0.89 8.50
C GLY A 167 8.51 -2.22 8.17
N CYS A 168 7.18 -2.28 8.31
CA CYS A 168 6.41 -3.51 8.13
C CYS A 168 6.25 -3.84 6.65
N ASN A 169 6.46 -2.85 5.78
CA ASN A 169 6.49 -2.96 4.33
C ASN A 169 7.58 -3.90 3.80
N MET A 170 8.66 -4.13 4.56
CA MET A 170 9.72 -5.10 4.21
C MET A 170 9.73 -6.33 5.15
N GLU A 171 8.68 -6.50 5.96
CA GLU A 171 8.56 -7.58 6.96
C GLU A 171 7.22 -8.32 6.82
N GLY A 172 6.57 -8.63 7.94
CA GLY A 172 5.37 -9.45 7.99
C GLY A 172 4.19 -8.90 7.21
N TYR A 173 4.09 -7.60 6.96
CA TYR A 173 2.99 -7.08 6.14
C TYR A 173 3.32 -7.11 4.64
N GLY A 174 4.40 -6.45 4.20
CA GLY A 174 4.72 -6.38 2.77
C GLY A 174 5.29 -7.67 2.19
N ALA A 175 6.33 -8.23 2.83
CA ALA A 175 6.89 -9.52 2.40
C ALA A 175 5.87 -10.65 2.58
N GLY A 176 5.13 -10.61 3.71
CA GLY A 176 3.91 -11.37 3.94
C GLY A 176 2.97 -11.39 2.75
N SER A 177 2.46 -10.22 2.37
CA SER A 177 1.45 -10.06 1.31
C SER A 177 1.95 -10.60 -0.03
N ALA A 178 3.20 -10.29 -0.41
CA ALA A 178 3.79 -10.78 -1.66
C ALA A 178 3.93 -12.30 -1.68
N CYS A 179 4.48 -12.91 -0.61
CA CYS A 179 4.63 -14.36 -0.53
C CYS A 179 3.29 -15.10 -0.55
N ILE A 180 2.28 -14.57 0.16
CA ILE A 180 0.95 -15.18 0.20
C ILE A 180 0.23 -15.03 -1.15
N ALA A 181 0.42 -13.92 -1.87
CA ALA A 181 -0.07 -13.78 -3.24
C ALA A 181 0.55 -14.83 -4.16
N ALA A 182 1.88 -15.00 -4.11
CA ALA A 182 2.58 -16.01 -4.90
C ALA A 182 2.11 -17.43 -4.58
N ALA A 183 2.01 -17.77 -3.30
CA ALA A 183 1.50 -19.05 -2.82
C ALA A 183 0.06 -19.30 -3.29
N THR A 184 -0.82 -18.30 -3.15
CA THR A 184 -2.23 -18.39 -3.56
C THR A 184 -2.37 -18.65 -5.06
N VAL A 185 -1.59 -17.96 -5.89
CA VAL A 185 -1.60 -18.20 -7.35
C VAL A 185 -1.03 -19.58 -7.68
N SER A 186 0.07 -19.97 -7.03
CA SER A 186 0.70 -21.28 -7.25
C SER A 186 -0.26 -22.44 -6.95
N ILE A 187 -0.90 -22.44 -5.77
CA ILE A 187 -1.84 -23.52 -5.40
C ILE A 187 -3.16 -23.44 -6.18
N GLY A 188 -3.52 -22.25 -6.67
CA GLY A 188 -4.70 -22.03 -7.52
C GLY A 188 -4.50 -22.40 -8.99
N GLY A 189 -3.29 -22.78 -9.39
CA GLY A 189 -2.96 -23.14 -10.77
C GLY A 189 -2.90 -21.95 -11.74
N GLY A 190 -2.63 -20.74 -11.24
CA GLY A 190 -2.50 -19.56 -12.09
C GLY A 190 -1.17 -19.48 -12.85
N THR A 191 -1.13 -18.61 -13.85
CA THR A 191 0.05 -18.43 -14.71
C THR A 191 1.15 -17.61 -14.01
N PRO A 192 2.41 -17.67 -14.48
CA PRO A 192 3.48 -16.80 -13.97
C PRO A 192 3.11 -15.31 -14.06
N GLU A 193 2.45 -14.86 -15.13
CA GLU A 193 1.99 -13.47 -15.24
C GLU A 193 0.97 -13.13 -14.16
N GLN A 194 0.01 -14.03 -13.89
CA GLN A 194 -0.96 -13.81 -12.81
C GLN A 194 -0.25 -13.74 -11.45
N MET A 195 0.81 -14.52 -11.24
CA MET A 195 1.61 -14.49 -10.02
C MET A 195 2.30 -13.14 -9.84
N GLU A 196 2.98 -12.63 -10.87
CA GLU A 196 3.65 -11.34 -10.81
C GLU A 196 2.66 -10.19 -10.54
N LYS A 197 1.55 -10.15 -11.30
CA LYS A 197 0.48 -9.17 -11.09
C LYS A 197 -0.07 -9.23 -9.66
N ALA A 198 -0.32 -10.43 -9.13
CA ALA A 198 -0.83 -10.62 -7.78
C ALA A 198 0.13 -10.10 -6.71
N MET A 199 1.43 -10.40 -6.85
CA MET A 199 2.45 -9.91 -5.91
C MET A 199 2.55 -8.38 -5.93
N VAL A 200 2.48 -7.75 -7.11
CA VAL A 200 2.46 -6.28 -7.25
C VAL A 200 1.29 -5.65 -6.51
N LEU A 201 0.08 -6.18 -6.72
CA LEU A 201 -1.14 -5.68 -6.06
C LEU A 201 -1.10 -5.89 -4.56
N ALA A 202 -0.61 -7.04 -4.10
CA ALA A 202 -0.53 -7.37 -2.68
C ALA A 202 0.50 -6.51 -1.94
N LEU A 203 1.61 -6.14 -2.60
CA LEU A 203 2.65 -5.29 -2.01
C LEU A 203 2.22 -3.82 -1.96
N SER A 204 1.47 -3.34 -2.96
CA SER A 204 1.09 -1.93 -3.12
C SER A 204 0.52 -1.24 -1.87
N PRO A 205 -0.44 -1.80 -1.10
CA PRO A 205 -1.01 -1.13 0.08
C PRO A 205 -0.07 -1.13 1.29
N THR A 206 1.06 -1.82 1.22
CA THR A 206 1.98 -1.99 2.35
C THR A 206 3.14 -0.98 2.32
N ILE A 207 3.34 -0.29 1.20
CA ILE A 207 4.45 0.65 0.99
C ILE A 207 4.39 1.77 2.03
N GLY A 208 5.53 2.03 2.69
CA GLY A 208 5.64 3.07 3.72
C GLY A 208 4.95 2.75 5.05
N VAL A 209 4.45 1.52 5.26
CA VAL A 209 3.88 1.13 6.56
C VAL A 209 5.01 0.91 7.58
N PRO A 210 5.08 1.70 8.67
CA PRO A 210 6.09 1.54 9.70
C PRO A 210 5.80 0.30 10.57
N CYS A 211 6.84 -0.35 11.09
CA CYS A 211 6.72 -1.49 12.01
C CYS A 211 6.95 -1.04 13.46
N THR A 212 8.21 -0.86 13.83
CA THR A 212 8.63 -0.50 15.19
C THR A 212 8.77 1.01 15.32
N PRO A 213 8.25 1.60 16.40
CA PRO A 213 7.84 0.94 17.64
C PRO A 213 6.33 0.74 17.83
N ARG A 214 5.51 0.89 16.79
CA ARG A 214 4.05 0.64 16.88
C ARG A 214 3.73 -0.78 17.38
N VAL A 215 4.55 -1.77 17.03
CA VAL A 215 4.38 -3.15 17.50
C VAL A 215 4.48 -3.31 19.02
N LEU A 216 5.09 -2.36 19.74
CA LEU A 216 5.19 -2.40 21.21
C LEU A 216 3.91 -1.95 21.91
N VAL A 217 2.98 -1.33 21.18
CA VAL A 217 1.62 -1.10 21.66
C VAL A 217 0.85 -2.43 21.58
N PRO A 218 0.15 -2.84 22.65
CA PRO A 218 -0.57 -4.11 22.67
C PRO A 218 -1.47 -4.32 21.46
N ALA A 219 -1.44 -5.54 20.92
CA ALA A 219 -2.27 -6.04 19.82
C ALA A 219 -2.17 -5.33 18.46
N LEU A 220 -1.46 -4.21 18.27
CA LEU A 220 -1.47 -3.49 16.99
C LEU A 220 -0.85 -4.26 15.81
N CYS A 221 0.04 -5.22 16.07
CA CYS A 221 0.63 -6.07 15.03
C CYS A 221 -0.36 -7.09 14.44
N THR A 222 -1.43 -7.45 15.17
CA THR A 222 -2.37 -8.52 14.78
C THR A 222 -2.96 -8.32 13.38
N THR A 223 -3.40 -7.09 13.06
CA THR A 223 -4.01 -6.77 11.76
C THR A 223 -2.99 -6.54 10.66
N HIS A 224 -1.70 -6.35 10.97
CA HIS A 224 -0.66 -6.28 9.95
C HIS A 224 -0.35 -7.68 9.40
N VAL A 225 -0.07 -8.63 10.28
CA VAL A 225 0.22 -10.01 9.88
C VAL A 225 -1.03 -10.72 9.34
N GLY A 226 -2.21 -10.46 9.92
CA GLY A 226 -3.47 -10.93 9.34
C GLY A 226 -3.82 -10.24 8.02
N GLY A 227 -3.50 -8.94 7.90
CA GLY A 227 -3.62 -8.17 6.67
C GLY A 227 -2.79 -8.76 5.53
N ALA A 228 -1.62 -9.33 5.82
CA ALA A 228 -0.81 -10.00 4.82
C ALA A 228 -1.51 -11.22 4.19
N ILE A 229 -2.17 -12.03 5.01
CA ILE A 229 -2.99 -13.16 4.54
C ILE A 229 -4.11 -12.65 3.64
N LEU A 230 -4.86 -11.64 4.11
CA LEU A 230 -6.01 -11.08 3.39
C LEU A 230 -5.60 -10.46 2.05
N MET A 231 -4.59 -9.58 2.04
CA MET A 231 -4.13 -8.90 0.83
C MET A 231 -3.53 -9.88 -0.17
N GLY A 232 -2.70 -10.82 0.30
CA GLY A 232 -2.11 -11.83 -0.57
C GLY A 232 -3.15 -12.75 -1.20
N MET A 233 -4.07 -13.30 -0.40
CA MET A 233 -5.13 -14.18 -0.91
C MET A 233 -6.09 -13.44 -1.83
N TYR A 234 -6.48 -12.21 -1.51
CA TYR A 234 -7.35 -11.40 -2.35
C TYR A 234 -6.70 -11.10 -3.71
N ALA A 235 -5.47 -10.59 -3.72
CA ALA A 235 -4.76 -10.27 -4.95
C ALA A 235 -4.54 -11.52 -5.83
N GLY A 236 -4.13 -12.63 -5.23
CA GLY A 236 -3.96 -13.90 -5.94
C GLY A 236 -5.25 -14.41 -6.57
N ARG A 237 -6.33 -14.47 -5.78
CA ARG A 237 -7.65 -14.90 -6.29
C ARG A 237 -8.18 -13.96 -7.37
N LEU A 238 -8.03 -12.64 -7.20
CA LEU A 238 -8.50 -11.65 -8.17
C LEU A 238 -7.79 -11.80 -9.52
N CYS A 239 -6.46 -11.86 -9.54
CA CYS A 239 -5.67 -12.01 -10.78
C CYS A 239 -5.94 -13.31 -11.52
N MET A 240 -6.41 -14.36 -10.83
CA MET A 240 -6.83 -15.62 -11.46
C MET A 240 -8.25 -15.59 -12.00
N LYS A 241 -9.07 -14.59 -11.65
CA LYS A 241 -10.50 -14.53 -12.00
C LYS A 241 -10.82 -13.49 -13.06
N VAL A 242 -10.06 -12.40 -13.12
CA VAL A 242 -10.31 -11.31 -14.06
C VAL A 242 -9.05 -10.97 -14.84
N ASP A 243 -9.22 -10.55 -16.09
CA ASP A 243 -8.13 -9.90 -16.82
C ASP A 243 -8.03 -8.44 -16.37
N MET A 244 -6.87 -8.08 -15.86
CA MET A 244 -6.58 -6.74 -15.38
C MET A 244 -5.17 -6.34 -15.84
N THR A 245 -5.06 -5.08 -16.27
CA THR A 245 -3.78 -4.48 -16.62
C THR A 245 -3.06 -4.06 -15.34
N VAL A 246 -1.94 -4.73 -15.07
CA VAL A 246 -0.93 -4.32 -14.11
C VAL A 246 0.38 -4.34 -14.89
N ASN A 247 0.92 -3.16 -15.17
CA ASN A 247 2.05 -2.95 -16.08
C ASN A 247 3.36 -2.60 -15.35
N VAL A 248 3.36 -2.66 -14.02
CA VAL A 248 4.55 -2.46 -13.20
C VAL A 248 5.17 -3.83 -12.92
N PRO A 249 6.42 -4.09 -13.36
CA PRO A 249 7.14 -5.31 -13.00
C PRO A 249 7.32 -5.42 -11.48
N PHE A 250 7.36 -6.64 -10.94
CA PHE A 250 7.47 -6.80 -9.48
C PHE A 250 8.78 -6.22 -8.94
N ASP A 251 9.89 -6.33 -9.68
CA ASP A 251 11.18 -5.81 -9.23
C ASP A 251 11.17 -4.28 -9.09
N VAL A 252 10.40 -3.57 -9.93
CA VAL A 252 10.22 -2.12 -9.79
C VAL A 252 9.48 -1.79 -8.49
N MET A 253 8.43 -2.55 -8.16
CA MET A 253 7.71 -2.36 -6.90
C MET A 253 8.56 -2.71 -5.69
N LEU A 254 9.36 -3.77 -5.77
CA LEU A 254 10.26 -4.18 -4.71
C LEU A 254 11.39 -3.17 -4.47
N ALA A 255 12.01 -2.67 -5.53
CA ALA A 255 13.03 -1.62 -5.43
C ALA A 255 12.45 -0.35 -4.81
N MET A 256 11.27 0.09 -5.28
CA MET A 256 10.55 1.21 -4.67
C MET A 256 10.24 0.95 -3.18
N ALA A 257 9.81 -0.26 -2.83
CA ALA A 257 9.51 -0.62 -1.44
C ALA A 257 10.77 -0.54 -0.54
N ALA A 258 11.92 -0.97 -1.05
CA ALA A 258 13.20 -0.90 -0.34
C ALA A 258 13.69 0.55 -0.15
N GLU A 259 13.56 1.40 -1.16
CA GLU A 259 13.92 2.83 -1.04
C GLU A 259 12.98 3.56 -0.06
N VAL A 260 11.67 3.36 -0.19
CA VAL A 260 10.68 3.94 0.73
C VAL A 260 10.87 3.42 2.16
N HIS A 261 11.38 2.20 2.33
CA HIS A 261 11.67 1.65 3.66
C HIS A 261 12.68 2.53 4.41
N ILE A 262 13.76 2.95 3.75
CA ILE A 262 14.79 3.85 4.31
C ILE A 262 14.16 5.18 4.72
N GLU A 263 13.42 5.82 3.80
CA GLU A 263 12.77 7.10 4.04
C GLU A 263 11.70 7.03 5.14
N SER A 264 10.97 5.91 5.24
CA SER A 264 10.02 5.66 6.32
C SER A 264 10.72 5.64 7.68
N GLY A 265 11.90 5.01 7.77
CA GLY A 265 12.72 4.98 8.99
C GLY A 265 13.13 6.37 9.47
N HIS A 266 13.44 7.28 8.54
CA HIS A 266 13.84 8.65 8.86
C HIS A 266 12.65 9.60 9.11
N SER A 267 11.60 9.48 8.30
CA SER A 267 10.55 10.51 8.22
C SER A 267 9.24 10.11 8.91
N LEU A 268 8.87 8.84 8.88
CA LEU A 268 7.58 8.37 9.41
C LEU A 268 7.73 7.82 10.83
N VAL A 269 8.75 7.01 11.06
CA VAL A 269 8.95 6.32 12.34
C VAL A 269 9.05 7.29 13.52
N PRO A 270 9.80 8.42 13.48
CA PRO A 270 9.87 9.34 14.61
C PRO A 270 8.51 9.91 15.03
N ILE A 271 7.65 10.24 14.07
CA ILE A 271 6.29 10.74 14.35
C ILE A 271 5.47 9.63 14.99
N VAL A 272 5.56 8.40 14.47
CA VAL A 272 4.85 7.25 15.04
C VAL A 272 5.32 6.97 16.47
N VAL A 273 6.63 7.04 16.73
CA VAL A 273 7.21 6.87 18.08
C VAL A 273 6.61 7.90 19.03
N GLU A 274 6.61 9.18 18.65
CA GLU A 274 6.12 10.28 19.48
C GLU A 274 4.70 10.00 20.01
N TYR A 275 3.82 9.48 19.16
CA TYR A 275 2.43 9.19 19.53
C TYR A 275 2.23 7.84 20.23
N MET A 276 3.06 6.84 19.93
CA MET A 276 2.83 5.45 20.36
C MET A 276 3.62 5.06 21.61
N GLU A 277 4.82 5.63 21.83
CA GLU A 277 5.71 5.32 22.96
C GLU A 277 5.05 5.43 24.34
N PRO A 278 4.20 6.44 24.61
CA PRO A 278 3.38 6.51 25.81
C PRO A 278 2.55 5.26 26.13
N PHE A 279 2.24 4.42 25.14
CA PHE A 279 1.36 3.26 25.27
C PHE A 279 2.10 1.92 25.17
N PHE A 280 3.43 1.92 25.17
CA PHE A 280 4.19 0.68 25.14
C PHE A 280 3.98 -0.13 26.41
N LYS A 281 3.81 -1.43 26.23
CA LYS A 281 3.68 -2.32 27.38
C LYS A 281 5.01 -2.44 28.11
N ARG A 282 4.99 -2.17 29.41
CA ARG A 282 6.16 -2.27 30.30
C ARG A 282 6.06 -3.49 31.21
N LYS A 283 7.21 -4.09 31.53
CA LYS A 283 7.29 -5.24 32.44
C LYS A 283 7.54 -4.73 33.87
N PRO A 284 6.67 -5.01 34.86
CA PRO A 284 6.84 -4.50 36.23
C PRO A 284 8.22 -4.80 36.85
N ALA A 285 8.77 -5.99 36.60
CA ALA A 285 10.09 -6.38 37.09
C ALA A 285 11.25 -5.61 36.45
N VAL A 286 11.07 -5.05 35.24
CA VAL A 286 12.05 -4.16 34.61
C VAL A 286 11.84 -2.73 35.10
N GLU A 287 10.59 -2.31 35.25
CA GLU A 287 10.24 -0.99 35.77
C GLU A 287 10.76 -0.76 37.19
N SER A 288 10.90 -1.80 38.02
CA SER A 288 11.51 -1.66 39.35
C SER A 288 12.98 -1.23 39.31
N LEU A 289 13.67 -1.44 38.18
CA LEU A 289 15.06 -1.03 37.95
C LEU A 289 15.19 0.39 37.37
N VAL A 290 14.08 0.99 36.95
CA VAL A 290 14.04 2.34 36.36
C VAL A 290 13.88 3.38 37.47
N SER A 291 14.68 4.45 37.41
CA SER A 291 14.66 5.53 38.42
C SER A 291 13.32 6.27 38.42
N GLN A 292 12.93 6.80 39.59
CA GLN A 292 11.69 7.56 39.71
C GLN A 292 11.67 8.79 38.79
N GLN A 293 12.81 9.45 38.62
CA GLN A 293 12.95 10.60 37.70
C GLN A 293 12.57 10.25 36.25
N VAL A 294 12.97 9.07 35.75
CA VAL A 294 12.61 8.62 34.40
C VAL A 294 11.11 8.34 34.32
N LYS A 295 10.54 7.65 35.32
CA LYS A 295 9.10 7.37 35.40
C LYS A 295 8.25 8.65 35.42
N ASP A 296 8.66 9.63 36.20
CA ASP A 296 7.96 10.93 36.29
C ASP A 296 8.03 11.69 34.96
N ALA A 297 9.18 11.67 34.27
CA ALA A 297 9.33 12.26 32.95
C ALA A 297 8.46 11.57 31.90
N GLU A 298 8.39 10.24 31.92
CA GLU A 298 7.52 9.47 31.04
C GLU A 298 6.03 9.72 31.33
N ALA A 299 5.62 9.80 32.60
CA ALA A 299 4.25 10.12 32.99
C ALA A 299 3.83 11.50 32.45
N LYS A 300 4.71 12.49 32.59
CA LYS A 300 4.50 13.82 32.00
C LYS A 300 4.39 13.77 30.47
N LYS A 301 5.25 13.00 29.80
CA LYS A 301 5.20 12.81 28.34
C LYS A 301 3.90 12.14 27.88
N ILE A 302 3.35 11.20 28.66
CA ILE A 302 2.03 10.60 28.40
C ILE A 302 0.94 11.69 28.42
N GLU A 303 0.90 12.53 29.46
CA GLU A 303 -0.08 13.62 29.59
C GLU A 303 0.02 14.62 28.43
N GLU A 304 1.24 15.04 28.08
CA GLU A 304 1.50 15.96 26.96
C GLU A 304 1.05 15.36 25.62
N THR A 305 1.35 14.08 25.37
CA THR A 305 0.95 13.39 24.15
C THR A 305 -0.57 13.27 24.04
N LEU A 306 -1.26 12.93 25.14
CA LEU A 306 -2.72 12.86 25.19
C LEU A 306 -3.36 14.24 24.94
N ALA A 307 -2.80 15.30 25.53
CA ALA A 307 -3.26 16.67 25.30
C ALA A 307 -3.07 17.10 23.84
N LYS A 308 -1.89 16.85 23.25
CA LYS A 308 -1.58 17.10 21.84
C LYS A 308 -2.53 16.33 20.91
N ALA A 309 -2.74 15.04 21.16
CA ALA A 309 -3.64 14.18 20.39
C ALA A 309 -5.08 14.68 20.46
N LYS A 310 -5.58 15.04 21.65
CA LYS A 310 -6.94 15.58 21.84
C LYS A 310 -7.13 16.91 21.12
N ALA A 311 -6.16 17.83 21.21
CA ALA A 311 -6.20 19.10 20.50
C ALA A 311 -6.23 18.91 18.98
N LYS A 312 -5.37 18.01 18.45
CA LYS A 312 -5.35 17.67 17.02
C LYS A 312 -6.66 17.03 16.57
N ALA A 313 -7.18 16.04 17.32
CA ALA A 313 -8.45 15.39 17.03
C ALA A 313 -9.63 16.37 17.05
N LYS A 314 -9.65 17.29 18.02
CA LYS A 314 -10.68 18.34 18.08
C LYS A 314 -10.59 19.29 16.90
N LYS A 315 -9.38 19.70 16.46
CA LYS A 315 -9.19 20.52 15.26
C LYS A 315 -9.69 19.81 14.00
N LEU A 316 -9.41 18.50 13.87
CA LEU A 316 -9.94 17.69 12.76
C LEU A 316 -11.48 17.66 12.78
N ALA A 317 -12.08 17.40 13.95
CA ALA A 317 -13.53 17.37 14.12
C ALA A 317 -14.20 18.75 13.92
N GLN A 318 -13.51 19.84 14.21
CA GLN A 318 -14.01 21.19 13.93
C GLN A 318 -14.03 21.52 12.44
N GLY A 319 -13.19 20.85 11.64
CA GLY A 319 -13.14 21.02 10.19
C GLY A 319 -14.12 20.15 9.42
N THR A 320 -14.96 19.34 10.10
CA THR A 320 -15.97 18.51 9.43
C THR A 320 -17.27 19.27 9.24
N GLU A 321 -17.88 19.13 8.07
CA GLU A 321 -19.26 19.55 7.82
C GLU A 321 -20.28 18.62 8.49
N ASN A 322 -21.56 18.99 8.41
CA ASN A 322 -22.66 18.11 8.81
C ASN A 322 -22.58 16.77 8.06
N ILE A 323 -22.90 15.66 8.73
CA ILE A 323 -22.90 14.30 8.14
C ILE A 323 -23.77 14.16 6.88
N LEU A 324 -24.76 15.03 6.68
CA LEU A 324 -25.58 15.09 5.47
C LEU A 324 -24.85 15.71 4.25
N HIS A 325 -23.70 16.34 4.47
CA HIS A 325 -22.91 17.08 3.47
C HIS A 325 -21.42 16.69 3.46
N THR A 326 -21.07 15.51 4.00
CA THR A 326 -19.67 15.02 4.04
C THR A 326 -19.20 14.48 2.69
N LEU A 327 -20.11 13.93 1.88
CA LEU A 327 -19.78 13.50 0.52
C LEU A 327 -19.73 14.74 -0.37
N GLY A 328 -18.55 15.04 -0.93
CA GLY A 328 -18.40 16.09 -1.94
C GLY A 328 -19.07 15.72 -3.26
N ASP A 329 -19.10 16.67 -4.19
CA ASP A 329 -19.61 16.43 -5.53
C ASP A 329 -18.92 15.23 -6.20
N ALA A 330 -19.68 14.53 -7.05
CA ALA A 330 -19.09 13.51 -7.89
C ALA A 330 -17.94 14.10 -8.72
N VAL A 331 -16.82 13.38 -8.76
CA VAL A 331 -15.64 13.74 -9.54
C VAL A 331 -15.39 12.65 -10.59
N VAL A 332 -15.61 13.01 -11.84
CA VAL A 332 -15.29 12.20 -13.01
C VAL A 332 -13.79 11.95 -13.12
N GLY A 333 -13.39 10.83 -13.71
CA GLY A 333 -11.97 10.45 -13.82
C GLY A 333 -11.35 9.86 -12.54
N GLY A 334 -12.16 9.61 -11.50
CA GLY A 334 -11.80 8.73 -10.39
C GLY A 334 -10.79 9.27 -9.37
N SER A 335 -10.41 10.56 -9.44
CA SER A 335 -9.51 11.17 -8.47
C SER A 335 -9.92 12.60 -8.12
N SER A 336 -10.31 12.81 -6.87
CA SER A 336 -10.66 14.15 -6.37
C SER A 336 -9.47 15.10 -6.32
N GLN A 337 -8.28 14.58 -6.03
CA GLN A 337 -7.03 15.35 -6.04
C GLN A 337 -6.51 15.57 -7.45
N ALA A 338 -6.49 14.53 -8.28
CA ALA A 338 -5.89 14.63 -9.60
C ALA A 338 -6.82 15.29 -10.62
N VAL A 339 -8.15 15.12 -10.51
CA VAL A 339 -9.12 15.64 -11.50
C VAL A 339 -9.98 16.74 -10.89
N GLY A 340 -10.58 16.50 -9.72
CA GLY A 340 -11.55 17.42 -9.13
C GLY A 340 -10.96 18.81 -8.84
N SER A 341 -9.81 18.85 -8.16
CA SER A 341 -9.15 20.12 -7.80
C SER A 341 -8.70 20.93 -9.03
N PRO A 342 -7.99 20.36 -10.04
CA PRO A 342 -7.68 21.10 -11.26
C PRO A 342 -8.91 21.56 -12.06
N THR A 343 -9.96 20.74 -12.12
CA THR A 343 -11.22 21.10 -12.78
C THR A 343 -11.87 22.29 -12.07
N ASN A 344 -11.89 22.31 -10.75
CA ASN A 344 -12.44 23.44 -9.98
C ASN A 344 -11.61 24.71 -10.16
N ALA A 345 -10.27 24.63 -10.20
CA ALA A 345 -9.42 25.77 -10.55
C ALA A 345 -9.78 26.33 -11.94
N ALA A 346 -10.02 25.43 -12.90
CA ALA A 346 -10.42 25.79 -14.26
C ALA A 346 -11.82 26.42 -14.34
N ARG A 347 -12.79 25.89 -13.58
CA ARG A 347 -14.15 26.45 -13.48
C ARG A 347 -14.17 27.84 -12.86
N ILE A 348 -13.37 28.07 -11.82
CA ILE A 348 -13.19 29.42 -11.25
C ILE A 348 -12.65 30.35 -12.31
N CYS A 349 -11.64 29.93 -13.08
CA CYS A 349 -11.09 30.75 -14.15
C CYS A 349 -12.14 31.04 -15.24
N HIS A 350 -12.94 30.05 -15.62
CA HIS A 350 -14.04 30.20 -16.59
C HIS A 350 -15.05 31.27 -16.18
N GLU A 351 -15.43 31.34 -14.90
CA GLU A 351 -16.35 32.37 -14.40
C GLU A 351 -15.81 33.81 -14.51
N LEU A 352 -14.50 33.99 -14.66
CA LEU A 352 -13.86 35.30 -14.86
C LEU A 352 -13.79 35.69 -16.34
N VAL A 353 -13.87 34.71 -17.24
CA VAL A 353 -13.62 34.89 -18.67
C VAL A 353 -14.68 35.76 -19.33
N LYS A 354 -14.22 36.66 -20.19
CA LYS A 354 -15.06 37.39 -21.15
C LYS A 354 -14.52 37.17 -22.57
N GLY A 355 -15.41 37.18 -23.55
CA GLY A 355 -15.05 36.97 -24.96
C GLY A 355 -14.92 35.49 -25.34
N LYS A 356 -14.54 35.25 -26.60
CA LYS A 356 -14.39 33.92 -27.18
C LYS A 356 -13.03 33.33 -26.84
N ILE A 357 -13.02 32.15 -26.21
CA ILE A 357 -11.81 31.41 -25.84
C ILE A 357 -11.02 31.00 -27.09
N LYS A 358 -9.70 31.26 -27.06
CA LYS A 358 -8.75 30.91 -28.13
C LYS A 358 -7.67 29.94 -27.66
N LYS A 359 -7.22 30.09 -26.41
CA LYS A 359 -6.15 29.27 -25.83
C LYS A 359 -6.40 28.97 -24.36
N VAL A 360 -6.06 27.76 -23.93
CA VAL A 360 -6.00 27.36 -22.53
C VAL A 360 -4.58 26.88 -22.23
N ARG A 361 -3.92 27.53 -21.28
CA ARG A 361 -2.63 27.07 -20.73
C ARG A 361 -2.84 26.48 -19.33
N VAL A 362 -2.32 25.28 -19.14
CA VAL A 362 -2.47 24.48 -17.93
C VAL A 362 -1.09 24.17 -17.38
N GLU A 363 -0.75 24.73 -16.22
CA GLU A 363 0.52 24.50 -15.55
C GLU A 363 0.27 23.71 -14.26
N LEU A 364 0.89 22.52 -14.17
CA LEU A 364 0.67 21.56 -13.09
C LEU A 364 2.00 21.15 -12.47
N TYR A 365 2.06 21.02 -11.14
CA TYR A 365 3.23 20.45 -10.48
C TYR A 365 3.52 19.00 -10.93
N PRO A 366 4.75 18.47 -10.75
CA PRO A 366 5.23 17.27 -11.42
C PRO A 366 4.32 16.03 -11.26
N GLU A 367 3.75 15.82 -10.07
CA GLU A 367 2.84 14.68 -9.81
C GLU A 367 1.53 14.77 -10.62
N LEU A 368 0.96 15.98 -10.74
CA LEU A 368 -0.25 16.17 -11.56
C LEU A 368 0.08 16.16 -13.05
N PHE A 369 1.23 16.71 -13.44
CA PHE A 369 1.69 16.64 -14.82
C PHE A 369 1.90 15.18 -15.29
N ALA A 370 2.44 14.33 -14.42
CA ALA A 370 2.55 12.89 -14.67
C ALA A 370 1.18 12.20 -14.84
N ARG A 371 0.12 12.75 -14.22
CA ARG A 371 -1.27 12.25 -14.29
C ARG A 371 -2.15 12.97 -15.33
N ARG A 372 -1.54 13.68 -16.29
CA ARG A 372 -2.25 14.49 -17.30
C ARG A 372 -3.35 13.74 -18.07
N SER A 373 -3.18 12.44 -18.30
CA SER A 373 -4.18 11.62 -19.00
C SER A 373 -5.56 11.63 -18.33
N ILE A 374 -5.63 11.74 -17.01
CA ILE A 374 -6.91 11.78 -16.28
C ILE A 374 -7.35 13.21 -15.95
N ASN A 375 -6.44 14.17 -15.83
CA ASN A 375 -6.80 15.51 -15.35
C ASN A 375 -7.10 16.52 -16.45
N ILE A 376 -6.44 16.42 -17.60
CA ILE A 376 -6.63 17.37 -18.70
C ILE A 376 -8.07 17.36 -19.24
N PRO A 377 -8.75 16.21 -19.41
CA PRO A 377 -10.16 16.23 -19.82
C PRO A 377 -11.05 17.02 -18.83
N GLY A 378 -10.77 16.90 -17.53
CA GLY A 378 -11.44 17.64 -16.45
C GLY A 378 -11.12 19.14 -16.49
N VAL A 379 -9.84 19.50 -16.61
CA VAL A 379 -9.42 20.91 -16.73
C VAL A 379 -10.06 21.57 -17.95
N LEU A 380 -10.08 20.90 -19.10
CA LEU A 380 -10.65 21.44 -20.34
C LEU A 380 -12.17 21.60 -20.26
N MET A 381 -12.88 20.63 -19.68
CA MET A 381 -14.33 20.79 -19.51
C MET A 381 -14.69 21.94 -18.57
N GLY A 382 -13.90 22.13 -17.50
CA GLY A 382 -14.07 23.24 -16.58
C GLY A 382 -13.71 24.60 -17.20
N ALA A 383 -12.56 24.68 -17.87
CA ALA A 383 -12.03 25.92 -18.45
C ALA A 383 -12.85 26.41 -19.65
N VAL A 384 -13.26 25.51 -20.55
CA VAL A 384 -13.88 25.89 -21.82
C VAL A 384 -15.40 25.90 -21.75
N PHE A 385 -16.00 24.95 -21.02
CA PHE A 385 -17.45 24.76 -20.99
C PHE A 385 -18.08 25.09 -19.63
N GLY A 386 -17.28 25.45 -18.61
CA GLY A 386 -17.79 25.70 -17.26
C GLY A 386 -18.36 24.46 -16.56
N ALA A 387 -18.12 23.26 -17.12
CA ALA A 387 -18.80 22.04 -16.71
C ALA A 387 -18.44 21.61 -15.28
N SER A 388 -19.42 21.06 -14.57
CA SER A 388 -19.25 20.53 -13.21
C SER A 388 -18.32 19.32 -13.20
N THR A 389 -17.60 19.09 -12.09
CA THR A 389 -16.80 17.88 -11.87
C THR A 389 -17.61 16.58 -11.95
N SER A 390 -18.94 16.66 -11.88
CA SER A 390 -19.85 15.51 -11.99
C SER A 390 -20.26 15.19 -13.44
N ASP A 391 -19.91 16.01 -14.42
CA ASP A 391 -20.34 15.86 -15.81
C ASP A 391 -19.49 14.82 -16.57
N TYR A 392 -19.89 13.55 -16.46
CA TYR A 392 -19.17 12.43 -17.06
C TYR A 392 -19.25 12.44 -18.60
N GLU A 393 -20.32 13.01 -19.17
CA GLU A 393 -20.47 13.10 -20.62
C GLU A 393 -19.49 14.12 -21.18
N MET A 394 -19.38 15.29 -20.54
CA MET A 394 -18.44 16.32 -20.95
C MET A 394 -17.01 15.85 -20.76
N TYR A 395 -16.68 15.16 -19.66
CA TYR A 395 -15.34 14.62 -19.44
C TYR A 395 -14.84 13.72 -20.59
N ASN A 396 -15.72 12.87 -21.12
CA ASN A 396 -15.37 11.94 -22.19
C ASN A 396 -15.24 12.60 -23.57
N LYS A 397 -15.81 13.80 -23.76
CA LYS A 397 -15.86 14.50 -25.05
C LYS A 397 -15.02 15.77 -25.10
N SER A 398 -14.67 16.35 -23.94
CA SER A 398 -14.08 17.69 -23.83
C SER A 398 -12.81 17.87 -24.65
N VAL A 399 -11.90 16.90 -24.60
CA VAL A 399 -10.64 16.95 -25.36
C VAL A 399 -10.90 17.04 -26.86
N GLN A 400 -11.83 16.24 -27.38
CA GLN A 400 -12.15 16.24 -28.81
C GLN A 400 -12.89 17.52 -29.19
N MET A 401 -13.87 17.95 -28.39
CA MET A 401 -14.63 19.18 -28.64
C MET A 401 -13.73 20.43 -28.65
N VAL A 402 -12.72 20.50 -27.77
CA VAL A 402 -11.74 21.59 -27.72
C VAL A 402 -10.87 21.61 -28.98
N LYS A 403 -10.45 20.44 -29.47
CA LYS A 403 -9.71 20.31 -30.74
C LYS A 403 -10.57 20.73 -31.93
N ASP A 404 -11.82 20.27 -31.99
CA ASP A 404 -12.74 20.59 -33.09
C ASP A 404 -13.09 22.08 -33.12
N ALA A 405 -13.12 22.73 -31.96
CA ALA A 405 -13.31 24.18 -31.83
C ALA A 405 -12.06 25.01 -32.22
N GLY A 406 -10.93 24.37 -32.49
CA GLY A 406 -9.67 25.03 -32.83
C GLY A 406 -9.05 25.82 -31.67
N ILE A 407 -9.35 25.44 -30.42
CA ILE A 407 -8.79 26.08 -29.23
C ILE A 407 -7.40 25.48 -28.97
N GLU A 408 -6.38 26.34 -28.85
CA GLU A 408 -5.02 25.93 -28.54
C GLU A 408 -4.93 25.46 -27.08
N VAL A 409 -4.26 24.34 -26.82
CA VAL A 409 -4.02 23.83 -25.48
C VAL A 409 -2.53 23.67 -25.24
N GLU A 410 -2.01 24.35 -24.22
CA GLU A 410 -0.63 24.25 -23.78
C GLU A 410 -0.58 23.62 -22.39
N ILE A 411 0.12 22.49 -22.24
CA ILE A 411 0.25 21.77 -20.97
C ILE A 411 1.70 21.84 -20.53
N VAL A 412 1.95 22.42 -19.36
CA VAL A 412 3.30 22.72 -18.85
C VAL A 412 3.51 22.08 -17.49
N GLU A 413 4.70 21.53 -17.28
CA GLU A 413 5.16 21.06 -15.97
C GLU A 413 5.68 22.26 -15.16
N GLY A 414 5.01 22.57 -14.06
CA GLY A 414 5.43 23.57 -13.08
C GLY A 414 6.39 22.97 -12.05
N THR A 415 7.18 23.81 -11.39
CA THR A 415 8.21 23.37 -10.41
C THR A 415 7.75 23.48 -8.96
N GLU A 416 6.72 24.28 -8.69
CA GLU A 416 6.24 24.51 -7.34
C GLU A 416 5.35 23.37 -6.84
N HIS A 417 5.57 22.91 -5.61
CA HIS A 417 4.77 21.83 -5.03
C HIS A 417 3.28 22.20 -4.96
N ALA A 418 2.42 21.27 -5.41
CA ALA A 418 0.98 21.40 -5.44
C ALA A 418 0.40 22.50 -6.37
N ILE A 419 1.21 23.21 -7.18
CA ILE A 419 0.67 24.26 -8.07
C ILE A 419 -0.29 23.70 -9.12
N GLN A 420 -1.36 24.45 -9.34
CA GLN A 420 -2.28 24.31 -10.46
C GLN A 420 -2.59 25.73 -10.94
N LYS A 421 -2.08 26.11 -12.11
CA LYS A 421 -2.31 27.43 -12.69
C LYS A 421 -3.01 27.27 -14.03
N ILE A 422 -4.19 27.88 -14.12
CA ILE A 422 -5.01 27.89 -15.33
C ILE A 422 -4.98 29.28 -15.91
N THR A 423 -4.67 29.40 -17.19
CA THR A 423 -4.73 30.66 -17.93
C THR A 423 -5.58 30.47 -19.18
N ILE A 424 -6.61 31.30 -19.33
CA ILE A 424 -7.52 31.29 -20.47
C ILE A 424 -7.33 32.59 -21.25
N THR A 425 -6.95 32.49 -22.52
CA THR A 425 -6.80 33.62 -23.42
C THR A 425 -7.99 33.69 -24.37
N THR A 426 -8.59 34.87 -24.49
CA THR A 426 -9.73 35.15 -25.36
C THR A 426 -9.41 36.24 -26.38
N ASP A 427 -10.40 36.64 -27.17
CA ASP A 427 -10.34 37.87 -27.98
C ASP A 427 -10.45 39.17 -27.16
N GLN A 428 -10.82 39.12 -25.89
CA GLN A 428 -11.01 40.29 -25.02
C GLN A 428 -9.94 40.44 -23.93
N GLY A 429 -9.09 39.43 -23.72
CA GLY A 429 -8.01 39.49 -22.74
C GLY A 429 -7.46 38.13 -22.34
N SER A 430 -6.73 38.10 -21.25
CA SER A 430 -6.22 36.88 -20.62
C SER A 430 -6.68 36.84 -19.17
N TYR A 431 -7.13 35.67 -18.73
CA TYR A 431 -7.68 35.43 -17.40
C TYR A 431 -6.87 34.33 -16.74
N MET A 432 -6.60 34.46 -15.44
CA MET A 432 -5.71 33.53 -14.76
C MET A 432 -6.22 33.22 -13.36
N VAL A 433 -6.06 31.97 -12.95
CA VAL A 433 -6.27 31.49 -11.59
C VAL A 433 -5.06 30.66 -11.17
N ASP A 434 -4.45 31.03 -10.04
CA ASP A 434 -3.29 30.38 -9.43
C ASP A 434 -3.71 29.74 -8.11
N THR A 435 -3.65 28.40 -8.05
CA THR A 435 -4.11 27.63 -6.90
C THR A 435 -3.10 26.59 -6.43
N LEU A 436 -3.22 26.18 -5.17
CA LEU A 436 -2.55 24.98 -4.66
C LEU A 436 -3.55 23.85 -4.43
N ASN A 437 -3.21 22.65 -4.90
CA ASN A 437 -4.00 21.45 -4.69
C ASN A 437 -4.02 21.04 -3.20
N ARG A 438 -5.20 20.66 -2.68
CA ARG A 438 -5.38 20.16 -1.29
C ARG A 438 -6.23 18.89 -1.21
N GLY A 439 -6.44 18.22 -2.34
CA GLY A 439 -7.21 16.97 -2.43
C GLY A 439 -8.70 17.15 -2.14
N GLY A 440 -9.51 16.17 -2.53
CA GLY A 440 -10.96 16.22 -2.27
C GLY A 440 -11.69 17.29 -3.08
N GLY A 441 -11.16 17.73 -4.22
CA GLY A 441 -11.75 18.84 -5.01
C GLY A 441 -11.51 20.25 -4.42
N ARG A 442 -10.79 20.35 -3.29
CA ARG A 442 -10.49 21.59 -2.58
C ARG A 442 -9.20 22.22 -3.07
N LEU A 443 -9.06 23.52 -2.89
CA LEU A 443 -7.86 24.27 -3.30
C LEU A 443 -7.59 25.48 -2.42
N VAL A 444 -6.34 25.92 -2.39
CA VAL A 444 -5.96 27.25 -1.91
C VAL A 444 -5.99 28.19 -3.10
N LEU A 445 -6.72 29.29 -3.03
CA LEU A 445 -6.71 30.32 -4.08
C LEU A 445 -5.67 31.40 -3.72
N ARG A 446 -4.56 31.44 -4.47
CA ARG A 446 -3.43 32.33 -4.20
C ARG A 446 -3.52 33.64 -4.95
N GLY A 447 -3.98 33.58 -6.20
CA GLY A 447 -4.06 34.73 -7.08
C GLY A 447 -5.07 34.50 -8.19
N ALA A 448 -5.65 35.58 -8.69
CA ALA A 448 -6.45 35.57 -9.90
C ALA A 448 -6.39 36.92 -10.61
N ASP A 449 -6.52 36.89 -11.93
CA ASP A 449 -6.54 38.04 -12.84
C ASP A 449 -7.84 37.96 -13.66
N PRO A 450 -8.71 38.99 -13.65
CA PRO A 450 -8.49 40.37 -13.16
C PRO A 450 -8.65 40.59 -11.66
N SER A 451 -9.32 39.71 -10.92
CA SER A 451 -9.63 39.99 -9.52
C SER A 451 -9.71 38.74 -8.65
N LEU A 452 -8.87 38.69 -7.62
CA LEU A 452 -8.93 37.68 -6.57
C LEU A 452 -10.29 37.66 -5.81
N PRO A 453 -10.88 38.80 -5.42
CA PRO A 453 -12.24 38.82 -4.84
C PRO A 453 -13.33 38.21 -5.74
N GLU A 454 -13.29 38.47 -7.06
CA GLU A 454 -14.23 37.89 -8.02
C GLU A 454 -14.05 36.36 -8.13
N ALA A 455 -12.81 35.89 -8.12
CA ALA A 455 -12.50 34.46 -8.11
C ALA A 455 -12.99 33.77 -6.83
N GLN A 456 -12.87 34.41 -5.67
CA GLN A 456 -13.44 33.92 -4.40
C GLN A 456 -14.97 33.87 -4.46
N ALA A 457 -15.60 34.91 -5.03
CA ALA A 457 -17.05 34.94 -5.21
C ALA A 457 -17.53 33.85 -6.19
N ALA A 458 -16.78 33.62 -7.27
CA ALA A 458 -17.03 32.53 -8.21
C ALA A 458 -16.93 31.17 -7.54
N ALA A 459 -15.86 30.91 -6.78
CA ALA A 459 -15.70 29.68 -6.01
C ALA A 459 -16.91 29.42 -5.08
N LYS A 460 -17.36 30.45 -4.35
CA LYS A 460 -18.54 30.36 -3.48
C LYS A 460 -19.82 30.04 -4.25
N ARG A 461 -20.07 30.68 -5.40
CA ARG A 461 -21.24 30.38 -6.25
C ARG A 461 -21.23 28.95 -6.77
N LEU A 462 -20.04 28.46 -7.13
CA LEU A 462 -19.84 27.11 -7.66
C LEU A 462 -19.82 26.02 -6.58
N GLY A 463 -19.93 26.37 -5.29
CA GLY A 463 -19.81 25.43 -4.17
C GLY A 463 -18.39 24.89 -3.97
N ILE A 464 -17.38 25.55 -4.50
CA ILE A 464 -15.98 25.11 -4.42
C ILE A 464 -15.40 25.53 -3.07
N VAL A 465 -14.94 24.55 -2.30
CA VAL A 465 -14.34 24.76 -0.97
C VAL A 465 -12.92 25.30 -1.11
N LEU A 466 -12.74 26.56 -0.70
CA LEU A 466 -11.43 27.18 -0.54
C LEU A 466 -10.88 26.84 0.86
N VAL A 467 -9.59 26.50 0.93
CA VAL A 467 -8.89 26.25 2.20
C VAL A 467 -7.70 27.19 2.35
N ASP A 468 -7.29 27.41 3.60
CA ASP A 468 -6.13 28.24 3.91
C ASP A 468 -4.81 27.60 3.45
N ALA A 469 -3.84 28.46 3.14
CA ALA A 469 -2.53 28.08 2.58
C ALA A 469 -1.73 27.12 3.46
#